data_AF-A0A0F9UKW3-F1
#
_entry.id   AF-A0A0F9UKW3-F1
#
_cell.length_a   1.000
_cell.length_b   1.000
_cell.length_c   1.000
_cell.angle_alpha   90.00
_cell.angle_beta   90.00
_cell.angle_gamma   90.00
#
_symmetry.space_group_name_H-M   'P 1'
#
loop_
_entity.id
_entity.type
_entity.pdbx_description
1 polymer ?
#
loop_
_entity_poly.entity_id
_entity_poly.type
_entity_poly.pdbx_seq_one_letter_code
_entity_poly.pdbx_strand_id
1 'polypeptide(L)'
;MARTYYLALKIINTAVFAWLFTTFLLSIFDFNEVITTADNKYVIFAFFGAIKNVFSYLIYGGGLAIAFFCAYVTGGIYSNYMFEFIETFFERFLSSWFSIGTPSLGEIPQLMLDEVGVLFNDLYLFTFQLLILISVIYAIRAFFNSDPKNHLIALGSLIFMTVLPLMITGLKDMLGLFNVSIPNIDQMAATDPLNPSVFDIPVNDFFQFISSPVIVFAIISYIYLELAFQVNYTDIVTKPSLQRSDRLEAQLEILQRESHYVTANVDKIKEEAKKRMEEIELEQQEGIAIGKFFAKTAKRFSYVKEMIEKKKLEEEEKKLVNAASKTRRLGRYIDRLFREDSEARDTLTAKSSAPRAKNLATSTIVNFTYRVGLLLVISFIIIHPKWFLGTIIQLPDAITESVAMYSPEVIVILLLPIMLIFPVISQLISFVKHRNLILKLQQEGRIKELLISVGDYVKTEIIKEETKVEEEPSTVAADAT
;
A
#
# COMPACT_ATOMS: atom_id res chain seq x y z
N MET A 1 16.86 -16.58 -1.18
CA MET A 1 15.68 -17.31 -0.69
C MET A 1 14.51 -16.38 -0.37
N ALA A 2 14.66 -15.34 0.46
CA ALA A 2 13.56 -14.41 0.76
C ALA A 2 13.06 -13.61 -0.47
N ARG A 3 13.97 -13.12 -1.34
CA ARG A 3 13.60 -12.44 -2.60
C ARG A 3 12.81 -13.35 -3.55
N THR A 4 13.21 -14.62 -3.68
CA THR A 4 12.52 -15.61 -4.51
C THR A 4 11.14 -15.95 -3.97
N TYR A 5 10.99 -16.06 -2.65
CA TYR A 5 9.69 -16.26 -1.99
C TYR A 5 8.75 -15.07 -2.20
N TYR A 6 9.26 -13.84 -2.03
CA TYR A 6 8.49 -12.61 -2.29
C TYR A 6 8.02 -12.51 -3.74
N LEU A 7 8.89 -12.83 -4.70
CA LEU A 7 8.53 -12.84 -6.13
C LEU A 7 7.50 -13.92 -6.42
N ALA A 8 7.64 -15.13 -5.85
CA ALA A 8 6.65 -16.19 -5.99
C ALA A 8 5.27 -15.78 -5.46
N LEU A 9 5.22 -15.15 -4.28
CA LEU A 9 3.98 -14.60 -3.72
C LEU A 9 3.33 -13.55 -4.64
N LYS A 10 4.13 -12.66 -5.26
CA LYS A 10 3.62 -11.70 -6.25
C LYS A 10 3.01 -12.39 -7.47
N ILE A 11 3.71 -13.38 -8.04
CA ILE A 11 3.21 -14.13 -9.20
C ILE A 11 1.91 -14.85 -8.85
N ILE A 12 1.86 -15.52 -7.69
CA ILE A 12 0.64 -16.20 -7.23
C ILE A 12 -0.49 -15.19 -7.06
N ASN A 13 -0.25 -14.05 -6.43
CA ASN A 13 -1.28 -13.03 -6.24
C ASN A 13 -1.82 -12.47 -7.57
N THR A 14 -0.94 -12.23 -8.56
CA THR A 14 -1.35 -11.81 -9.91
C THR A 14 -2.13 -12.91 -10.64
N ALA A 15 -1.73 -14.17 -10.51
CA ALA A 15 -2.47 -15.28 -11.08
C ALA A 15 -3.87 -15.42 -10.46
N VAL A 16 -3.97 -15.23 -9.15
CA VAL A 16 -5.27 -15.20 -8.44
C VAL A 16 -6.12 -14.03 -8.93
N PHE A 17 -5.54 -12.84 -9.16
CA PHE A 17 -6.29 -11.72 -9.75
C PHE A 17 -6.78 -12.03 -11.17
N ALA A 18 -5.93 -12.63 -12.01
CA ALA A 18 -6.34 -13.02 -13.35
C ALA A 18 -7.50 -14.02 -13.30
N TRP A 19 -7.42 -15.01 -12.40
CA TRP A 19 -8.50 -15.96 -12.19
C TRP A 19 -9.79 -15.29 -11.67
N LEU A 20 -9.66 -14.37 -10.72
CA LEU A 20 -10.77 -13.54 -10.22
C LEU A 20 -11.43 -12.78 -11.36
N PHE A 21 -10.63 -12.09 -12.17
CA PHE A 21 -11.09 -11.26 -13.28
C PHE A 21 -11.79 -12.11 -14.36
N THR A 22 -11.23 -13.28 -14.70
CA THR A 22 -11.87 -14.22 -15.62
C THR A 22 -13.18 -14.78 -15.07
N THR A 23 -13.22 -15.14 -13.78
CA THR A 23 -14.45 -15.64 -13.14
C THR A 23 -15.52 -14.56 -13.13
N PHE A 24 -15.15 -13.32 -12.84
CA PHE A 24 -16.05 -12.18 -12.89
C PHE A 24 -16.67 -11.98 -14.28
N LEU A 25 -15.83 -11.92 -15.33
CA LEU A 25 -16.30 -11.70 -16.70
C LEU A 25 -17.09 -12.86 -17.30
N LEU A 26 -16.87 -14.10 -16.84
CA LEU A 26 -17.58 -15.26 -17.37
C LEU A 26 -18.87 -15.58 -16.62
N SER A 27 -18.90 -15.33 -15.31
CA SER A 27 -19.95 -15.88 -14.43
C SER A 27 -20.77 -14.83 -13.70
N ILE A 28 -20.32 -13.57 -13.64
CA ILE A 28 -21.01 -12.51 -12.87
C ILE A 28 -21.44 -11.36 -13.78
N PHE A 29 -20.58 -10.94 -14.70
CA PHE A 29 -20.76 -9.72 -15.46
C PHE A 29 -20.72 -10.00 -16.96
N ASP A 30 -21.79 -9.71 -17.68
CA ASP A 30 -21.81 -9.79 -19.14
C ASP A 30 -21.21 -8.52 -19.74
N PHE A 31 -19.96 -8.63 -20.20
CA PHE A 31 -19.26 -7.51 -20.79
C PHE A 31 -19.87 -7.08 -22.13
N ASN A 32 -20.57 -7.97 -22.84
CA ASN A 32 -21.14 -7.65 -24.15
C ASN A 32 -22.24 -6.59 -24.04
N GLU A 33 -23.05 -6.65 -22.98
CA GLU A 33 -24.11 -5.68 -22.67
C GLU A 33 -23.58 -4.25 -22.44
N VAL A 34 -22.28 -4.13 -22.19
CA VAL A 34 -21.63 -2.85 -21.84
C VAL A 34 -20.78 -2.30 -22.98
N ILE A 35 -20.43 -3.11 -23.99
CA ILE A 35 -19.64 -2.64 -25.13
C ILE A 35 -20.52 -1.87 -26.12
N THR A 36 -21.75 -2.34 -26.32
CA THR A 36 -22.69 -1.82 -27.31
C THR A 36 -23.97 -1.33 -26.65
N THR A 37 -24.53 -0.23 -27.17
CA THR A 37 -25.88 0.22 -26.80
C THR A 37 -26.95 -0.65 -27.46
N ALA A 38 -28.23 -0.46 -27.10
CA ALA A 38 -29.37 -1.12 -27.73
C ALA A 38 -29.42 -0.94 -29.26
N ASP A 39 -28.87 0.16 -29.78
CA ASP A 39 -28.75 0.45 -31.21
C ASP A 39 -27.51 -0.19 -31.87
N ASN A 40 -26.81 -1.08 -31.16
CA ASN A 40 -25.59 -1.75 -31.60
C ASN A 40 -24.43 -0.77 -31.93
N LYS A 41 -24.41 0.41 -31.29
CA LYS A 41 -23.32 1.38 -31.39
C LYS A 41 -22.38 1.20 -30.21
N TYR A 42 -21.08 1.42 -30.40
CA TYR A 42 -20.15 1.42 -29.27
C TYR A 42 -20.52 2.51 -28.26
N VAL A 43 -20.63 2.14 -26.99
CA VAL A 43 -21.06 3.05 -25.90
C VAL A 43 -20.21 4.31 -25.83
N ILE A 44 -18.89 4.22 -26.10
CA ILE A 44 -18.01 5.40 -26.12
C ILE A 44 -18.47 6.41 -27.16
N PHE A 45 -18.76 5.96 -28.38
CA PHE A 45 -19.22 6.85 -29.45
C PHE A 45 -20.65 7.34 -29.22
N ALA A 46 -21.51 6.50 -28.65
CA ALA A 46 -22.87 6.88 -28.26
C ALA A 46 -22.84 7.99 -27.20
N PHE A 47 -22.05 7.83 -26.14
CA PHE A 47 -21.89 8.81 -25.07
C PHE A 47 -21.43 10.18 -25.59
N PHE A 48 -20.35 10.22 -26.39
CA PHE A 48 -19.90 11.50 -26.98
C PHE A 48 -20.90 12.06 -28.01
N GLY A 49 -21.65 11.19 -28.69
CA GLY A 49 -22.76 11.57 -29.55
C GLY A 49 -23.90 12.23 -28.78
N ALA A 50 -24.33 11.64 -27.66
CA ALA A 50 -25.36 12.18 -26.78
C ALA A 50 -24.93 13.51 -26.16
N ILE A 51 -23.67 13.63 -25.71
CA ILE A 51 -23.11 14.93 -25.27
C ILE A 51 -23.24 15.97 -26.37
N LYS A 52 -22.78 15.64 -27.59
CA LYS A 52 -22.87 16.54 -28.74
C LYS A 52 -24.32 16.95 -29.00
N ASN A 53 -25.26 16.01 -28.97
CA ASN A 53 -26.67 16.27 -29.21
C ASN A 53 -27.26 17.22 -28.16
N VAL A 54 -27.05 16.94 -26.87
CA VAL A 54 -27.51 17.80 -25.77
C VAL A 54 -26.98 19.23 -25.92
N PHE A 55 -25.68 19.40 -26.17
CA PHE A 55 -25.12 20.73 -26.43
C PHE A 55 -25.68 21.39 -27.69
N SER A 56 -25.95 20.61 -28.73
CA SER A 56 -26.50 21.13 -29.98
C SER A 56 -27.94 21.63 -29.80
N TYR A 57 -28.78 20.89 -29.07
CA TYR A 57 -30.13 21.34 -28.70
C TYR A 57 -30.10 22.56 -27.77
N LEU A 58 -29.15 22.61 -26.84
CA LEU A 58 -28.98 23.76 -25.93
C LEU A 58 -28.58 25.02 -26.70
N ILE A 59 -27.61 24.93 -27.61
CA ILE A 59 -27.17 26.05 -28.44
C ILE A 59 -28.28 26.47 -29.41
N TYR A 60 -28.94 25.52 -30.08
CA TYR A 60 -30.04 25.79 -31.00
C TYR A 60 -31.22 26.45 -30.28
N GLY A 61 -31.71 25.85 -29.21
CA GLY A 61 -32.83 26.36 -28.41
C GLY A 61 -32.52 27.68 -27.73
N GLY A 62 -31.32 27.83 -27.16
CA GLY A 62 -30.87 29.09 -26.58
C GLY A 62 -30.78 30.20 -27.62
N GLY A 63 -30.20 29.92 -28.79
CA GLY A 63 -30.12 30.87 -29.90
C GLY A 63 -31.50 31.29 -30.41
N LEU A 64 -32.42 30.33 -30.55
CA LEU A 64 -33.78 30.58 -31.00
C LEU A 64 -34.54 31.41 -29.95
N ALA A 65 -34.47 31.06 -28.67
CA ALA A 65 -35.08 31.84 -27.59
C ALA A 65 -34.55 33.28 -27.53
N ILE A 66 -33.23 33.48 -27.68
CA ILE A 66 -32.61 34.82 -27.74
C ILE A 66 -33.13 35.60 -28.97
N ALA A 67 -33.21 34.96 -30.13
CA ALA A 67 -33.71 35.60 -31.35
C ALA A 67 -35.19 36.02 -31.19
N PHE A 68 -36.03 35.15 -30.66
CA PHE A 68 -37.43 35.46 -30.34
C PHE A 68 -37.55 36.59 -29.31
N PHE A 69 -36.73 36.59 -28.26
CA PHE A 69 -36.70 37.67 -27.28
C PHE A 69 -36.29 39.00 -27.91
N CYS A 70 -35.24 39.02 -28.72
CA CYS A 70 -34.81 40.21 -29.45
C CYS A 70 -35.89 40.73 -30.40
N ALA A 71 -36.57 39.85 -31.15
CA ALA A 71 -37.68 40.23 -32.02
C ALA A 71 -38.88 40.77 -31.24
N TYR A 72 -39.19 40.19 -30.08
CA TYR A 72 -40.24 40.68 -29.20
C TYR A 72 -39.94 42.09 -28.68
N VAL A 73 -38.71 42.33 -28.21
CA VAL A 73 -38.27 43.63 -27.66
C VAL A 73 -38.20 44.71 -28.75
N THR A 74 -37.76 44.35 -29.96
CA THR A 74 -37.57 45.32 -31.06
C THR A 74 -38.80 45.56 -31.92
N GLY A 75 -39.65 44.54 -32.13
CA GLY A 75 -40.73 44.57 -33.12
C GLY A 75 -42.10 45.00 -32.61
N GLY A 76 -42.41 44.84 -31.32
CA GLY A 76 -43.76 45.13 -30.79
C GLY A 76 -44.88 44.42 -31.58
N ILE A 77 -46.04 45.06 -31.78
CA ILE A 77 -47.26 44.46 -32.39
C ILE A 77 -47.09 44.04 -33.88
N TYR A 78 -46.01 44.46 -34.57
CA TYR A 78 -45.71 44.06 -35.95
C TYR A 78 -44.87 42.76 -36.05
N SER A 79 -44.84 41.96 -34.97
CA SER A 79 -43.88 40.87 -34.75
C SER A 79 -44.00 39.64 -35.65
N ASN A 80 -45.14 39.42 -36.31
CA ASN A 80 -45.39 38.12 -36.97
C ASN A 80 -44.42 37.84 -38.12
N TYR A 81 -44.08 38.84 -38.95
CA TYR A 81 -43.10 38.67 -40.03
C TYR A 81 -41.68 38.42 -39.52
N MET A 82 -41.30 39.04 -38.39
CA MET A 82 -39.97 38.83 -37.78
C MET A 82 -39.86 37.45 -37.15
N PHE A 83 -40.94 36.95 -36.52
CA PHE A 83 -40.97 35.60 -35.99
C PHE A 83 -40.92 34.54 -37.09
N GLU A 84 -41.68 34.72 -38.17
CA GLU A 84 -41.66 33.79 -39.33
C GLU A 84 -40.29 33.78 -40.03
N PHE A 85 -39.63 34.94 -40.13
CA PHE A 85 -38.25 35.03 -40.62
C PHE A 85 -37.26 34.29 -39.72
N ILE A 86 -37.34 34.47 -38.40
CA ILE A 86 -36.48 33.79 -37.44
C ILE A 86 -36.69 32.28 -37.50
N GLU A 87 -37.94 31.84 -37.50
CA GLU A 87 -38.28 30.42 -37.60
C GLU A 87 -37.73 29.82 -38.90
N THR A 88 -37.98 30.45 -40.05
CA THR A 88 -37.45 29.99 -41.35
C THR A 88 -35.91 29.99 -41.39
N PHE A 89 -35.27 30.99 -40.78
CA PHE A 89 -33.80 31.07 -40.71
C PHE A 89 -33.22 29.95 -39.86
N PHE A 90 -33.76 29.72 -38.66
CA PHE A 90 -33.30 28.65 -37.77
C PHE A 90 -33.64 27.26 -38.34
N GLU A 91 -34.79 27.11 -38.98
CA GLU A 91 -35.25 25.88 -39.61
C GLU A 91 -34.38 25.49 -40.82
N ARG A 92 -33.97 26.45 -41.66
CA ARG A 92 -33.25 26.14 -42.91
C ARG A 92 -31.73 26.22 -42.79
N PHE A 93 -31.21 27.16 -42.00
CA PHE A 93 -29.77 27.37 -41.90
C PHE A 93 -29.15 26.71 -40.68
N LEU A 94 -29.75 26.93 -39.50
CA LEU A 94 -29.11 26.54 -38.24
C LEU A 94 -29.31 25.05 -37.93
N SER A 95 -30.48 24.47 -38.23
CA SER A 95 -30.74 23.02 -38.10
C SER A 95 -29.73 22.15 -38.87
N SER A 96 -29.40 22.57 -40.10
CA SER A 96 -28.45 21.90 -41.00
C SER A 96 -27.04 21.83 -40.43
N TRP A 97 -26.63 22.87 -39.68
CA TRP A 97 -25.32 22.91 -39.02
C TRP A 97 -25.20 21.91 -37.88
N PHE A 98 -26.32 21.58 -37.22
CA PHE A 98 -26.34 20.66 -36.08
C PHE A 98 -26.80 19.25 -36.47
N SER A 99 -27.25 19.02 -37.72
CA SER A 99 -27.83 17.75 -38.18
C SER A 99 -28.99 17.27 -37.31
N ILE A 100 -29.68 18.21 -36.66
CA ILE A 100 -30.88 17.98 -35.88
C ILE A 100 -32.07 18.09 -36.85
N GLY A 101 -33.21 17.46 -36.53
CA GLY A 101 -34.46 17.77 -37.22
C GLY A 101 -34.82 19.26 -37.15
N THR A 102 -36.01 19.63 -37.59
CA THR A 102 -36.51 21.01 -37.51
C THR A 102 -37.52 21.14 -36.36
N PRO A 103 -37.12 21.00 -35.07
CA PRO A 103 -38.06 21.01 -33.98
C PRO A 103 -38.57 22.43 -33.73
N SER A 104 -39.86 22.53 -33.43
CA SER A 104 -40.47 23.78 -33.00
C SER A 104 -39.95 24.19 -31.60
N LEU A 105 -40.01 25.48 -31.25
CA LEU A 105 -39.54 25.98 -29.94
C LEU A 105 -40.15 25.21 -28.75
N GLY A 106 -41.41 24.76 -28.89
CA GLY A 106 -42.12 23.99 -27.86
C GLY A 106 -41.62 22.55 -27.71
N GLU A 107 -41.01 21.97 -28.75
CA GLU A 107 -40.50 20.59 -28.74
C GLU A 107 -39.07 20.49 -28.19
N ILE A 108 -38.29 21.58 -28.28
CA ILE A 108 -36.88 21.60 -27.86
C ILE A 108 -36.69 21.17 -26.39
N PRO A 109 -37.50 21.62 -25.41
CA PRO A 109 -37.34 21.18 -24.02
C PRO A 109 -37.52 19.66 -23.87
N GLN A 110 -38.48 19.07 -24.57
CA GLN A 110 -38.73 17.63 -24.49
C GLN A 110 -37.60 16.83 -25.16
N LEU A 111 -37.18 17.23 -26.36
CA LEU A 111 -36.05 16.60 -27.06
C LEU A 111 -34.75 16.68 -26.25
N MET A 112 -34.53 17.81 -25.58
CA MET A 112 -33.39 17.96 -24.68
C MET A 112 -33.47 17.00 -23.49
N LEU A 113 -34.65 16.84 -22.88
CA LEU A 113 -34.84 15.89 -21.77
C LEU A 113 -34.65 14.43 -22.22
N ASP A 114 -35.14 14.08 -23.41
CA ASP A 114 -35.01 12.74 -23.98
C ASP A 114 -33.52 12.42 -24.25
N GLU A 115 -32.77 13.35 -24.87
CA GLU A 115 -31.32 13.19 -25.10
C GLU A 115 -30.51 13.18 -23.80
N VAL A 116 -30.94 13.94 -22.78
CA VAL A 116 -30.35 13.86 -21.43
C VAL A 116 -30.62 12.48 -20.83
N GLY A 117 -31.78 11.87 -21.06
CA GLY A 117 -32.07 10.49 -20.67
C GLY A 117 -31.14 9.48 -21.33
N VAL A 118 -30.97 9.58 -22.66
CA VAL A 118 -30.00 8.76 -23.41
C VAL A 118 -28.58 8.95 -22.88
N LEU A 119 -28.17 10.20 -22.64
CA LEU A 119 -26.87 10.53 -22.07
C LEU A 119 -26.66 9.86 -20.70
N PHE A 120 -27.67 9.85 -19.82
CA PHE A 120 -27.56 9.18 -18.53
C PHE A 120 -27.41 7.67 -18.66
N ASN A 121 -28.15 7.05 -19.59
CA ASN A 121 -28.01 5.61 -19.84
C ASN A 121 -26.64 5.26 -20.44
N ASP A 122 -26.16 6.05 -21.40
CA ASP A 122 -24.83 5.89 -21.96
C ASP A 122 -23.73 6.14 -20.92
N LEU A 123 -23.92 7.11 -20.02
CA LEU A 123 -23.02 7.36 -18.89
C LEU A 123 -22.98 6.17 -17.92
N TYR A 124 -24.13 5.56 -17.64
CA TYR A 124 -24.22 4.35 -16.82
C TYR A 124 -23.40 3.21 -17.44
N LEU A 125 -23.60 2.90 -18.72
CA LEU A 125 -22.82 1.88 -19.43
C LEU A 125 -21.32 2.25 -19.51
N PHE A 126 -21.01 3.51 -19.81
CA PHE A 126 -19.63 4.01 -19.89
C PHE A 126 -18.90 3.91 -18.55
N THR A 127 -19.60 4.07 -17.43
CA THR A 127 -19.03 3.93 -16.09
C THR A 127 -18.43 2.54 -15.87
N PHE A 128 -19.06 1.47 -16.36
CA PHE A 128 -18.52 0.12 -16.24
C PHE A 128 -17.24 -0.09 -17.06
N GLN A 129 -17.16 0.48 -18.26
CA GLN A 129 -15.95 0.43 -19.08
C GLN A 129 -14.78 1.11 -18.37
N LEU A 130 -15.04 2.26 -17.73
CA LEU A 130 -14.07 2.99 -16.94
C LEU A 130 -13.63 2.17 -15.71
N LEU A 131 -14.56 1.50 -15.02
CA LEU A 131 -14.24 0.66 -13.86
C LEU A 131 -13.37 -0.55 -14.23
N ILE A 132 -13.62 -1.20 -15.37
CA ILE A 132 -12.76 -2.28 -15.87
C ILE A 132 -11.35 -1.75 -16.16
N LEU A 133 -11.25 -0.61 -16.85
CA LEU A 133 -9.96 0.01 -17.15
C LEU A 133 -9.19 0.34 -15.86
N ILE A 134 -9.86 0.94 -14.87
CA ILE A 134 -9.27 1.21 -13.55
C ILE A 134 -8.81 -0.10 -12.91
N SER A 135 -9.65 -1.14 -12.90
CA SER A 135 -9.31 -2.41 -12.28
C SER A 135 -8.02 -3.00 -12.85
N VAL A 136 -7.89 -3.05 -14.18
CA VAL A 136 -6.70 -3.58 -14.87
C VAL A 136 -5.47 -2.71 -14.63
N ILE A 137 -5.58 -1.39 -14.75
CA ILE A 137 -4.46 -0.46 -14.52
C ILE A 137 -3.94 -0.60 -13.09
N TYR A 138 -4.83 -0.63 -12.10
CA TYR A 138 -4.43 -0.74 -10.70
C TYR A 138 -3.91 -2.14 -10.35
N ALA A 139 -4.39 -3.20 -11.01
CA ALA A 139 -3.81 -4.54 -10.87
C ALA A 139 -2.37 -4.61 -11.39
N ILE A 140 -2.10 -4.02 -12.57
CA ILE A 140 -0.74 -3.90 -13.12
C ILE A 140 0.13 -3.06 -12.17
N ARG A 141 -0.39 -1.93 -11.69
CA ARG A 141 0.32 -1.08 -10.73
C ARG A 141 0.62 -1.79 -9.42
N ALA A 142 -0.28 -2.64 -8.94
CA ALA A 142 -0.13 -3.42 -7.71
C ALA A 142 0.97 -4.48 -7.83
N PHE A 143 1.17 -5.05 -9.02
CA PHE A 143 2.28 -5.97 -9.28
C PHE A 143 3.65 -5.28 -9.10
N PHE A 144 3.79 -4.07 -9.65
CA PHE A 144 5.02 -3.29 -9.52
C PHE A 144 5.19 -2.71 -8.11
N ASN A 145 4.14 -2.07 -7.60
CA ASN A 145 4.13 -1.42 -6.29
C ASN A 145 3.32 -2.26 -5.30
N SER A 146 3.99 -2.90 -4.33
CA SER A 146 3.37 -3.73 -3.29
C SER A 146 2.55 -2.96 -2.24
N ASP A 147 1.94 -1.85 -2.64
CA ASP A 147 1.01 -1.10 -1.81
C ASP A 147 -0.37 -1.77 -1.86
N PRO A 148 -0.93 -2.22 -0.72
CA PRO A 148 -2.26 -2.85 -0.67
C PRO A 148 -3.38 -1.94 -1.19
N LYS A 149 -3.18 -0.61 -1.20
CA LYS A 149 -4.17 0.32 -1.78
C LYS A 149 -4.46 0.03 -3.24
N ASN A 150 -3.45 -0.35 -4.03
CA ASN A 150 -3.67 -0.64 -5.44
C ASN A 150 -4.49 -1.92 -5.63
N HIS A 151 -4.24 -2.95 -4.80
CA HIS A 151 -5.03 -4.18 -4.78
C HIS A 151 -6.48 -3.90 -4.35
N LEU A 152 -6.69 -3.05 -3.35
CA LEU A 152 -8.01 -2.63 -2.89
C LEU A 152 -8.79 -1.85 -3.96
N ILE A 153 -8.14 -0.93 -4.68
CA ILE A 153 -8.79 -0.18 -5.77
C ILE A 153 -9.15 -1.14 -6.91
N ALA A 154 -8.24 -2.03 -7.31
CA ALA A 154 -8.48 -2.97 -8.40
C ALA A 154 -9.69 -3.89 -8.13
N LEU A 155 -9.75 -4.45 -6.92
CA LEU A 155 -10.88 -5.27 -6.48
C LEU A 155 -12.14 -4.43 -6.24
N GLY A 156 -11.99 -3.27 -5.62
CA GLY A 156 -13.08 -2.35 -5.33
C GLY A 156 -13.83 -1.93 -6.60
N SER A 157 -13.11 -1.72 -7.71
CA SER A 157 -13.73 -1.46 -9.00
C SER A 157 -14.61 -2.62 -9.47
N LEU A 158 -14.16 -3.87 -9.34
CA LEU A 158 -14.96 -5.04 -9.73
C LEU A 158 -16.18 -5.22 -8.84
N ILE A 159 -16.03 -5.04 -7.52
CA ILE A 159 -17.16 -5.09 -6.59
C ILE A 159 -18.16 -3.97 -6.91
N PHE A 160 -17.68 -2.76 -7.21
CA PHE A 160 -18.54 -1.63 -7.52
C PHE A 160 -19.34 -1.85 -8.81
N MET A 161 -18.79 -2.58 -9.78
CA MET A 161 -19.53 -3.01 -10.97
C MET A 161 -20.68 -3.98 -10.64
N THR A 162 -20.62 -4.72 -9.53
CA THR A 162 -21.75 -5.54 -9.04
C THR A 162 -22.74 -4.72 -8.22
N VAL A 163 -22.23 -3.81 -7.38
CA VAL A 163 -23.08 -3.00 -6.50
C VAL A 163 -23.94 -1.99 -7.28
N LEU A 164 -23.39 -1.37 -8.33
CA LEU A 164 -24.06 -0.30 -9.05
C LEU A 164 -25.36 -0.75 -9.75
N PRO A 165 -25.39 -1.87 -10.51
CA PRO A 165 -26.64 -2.42 -11.05
C PRO A 165 -27.64 -2.78 -9.95
N LEU A 166 -27.18 -3.44 -8.88
CA LEU A 166 -28.04 -3.81 -7.73
C LEU A 166 -28.67 -2.59 -7.05
N MET A 167 -27.96 -1.46 -7.00
CA MET A 167 -28.51 -0.21 -6.47
C MET A 167 -29.60 0.36 -7.39
N ILE A 168 -29.43 0.28 -8.71
CA ILE A 168 -30.41 0.79 -9.68
C ILE A 168 -31.66 -0.09 -9.69
N THR A 169 -31.50 -1.41 -9.71
CA THR A 169 -32.63 -2.35 -9.65
C THR A 169 -33.37 -2.22 -8.31
N GLY A 170 -32.64 -2.13 -7.20
CA GLY A 170 -33.25 -1.87 -5.89
C GLY A 170 -34.00 -0.53 -5.82
N LEU A 171 -33.46 0.54 -6.44
CA LEU A 171 -34.14 1.83 -6.53
C LEU A 171 -35.42 1.75 -7.37
N LYS A 172 -35.37 1.04 -8.52
CA LYS A 172 -36.54 0.79 -9.36
C LYS A 172 -37.64 0.09 -8.58
N ASP A 173 -37.30 -1.02 -7.91
CA ASP A 173 -38.27 -1.81 -7.15
C ASP A 173 -38.90 -0.98 -6.03
N MET A 174 -38.10 -0.17 -5.33
CA MET A 174 -38.60 0.75 -4.30
C MET A 174 -39.57 1.79 -4.88
N LEU A 175 -39.25 2.40 -6.02
CA LEU A 175 -40.16 3.35 -6.68
C LEU A 175 -41.46 2.68 -7.16
N GLY A 176 -41.35 1.43 -7.62
CA GLY A 176 -42.48 0.58 -7.99
C GLY A 176 -43.47 0.36 -6.85
N LEU A 177 -42.99 0.24 -5.60
CA LEU A 177 -43.87 0.16 -4.41
C LEU A 177 -44.72 1.41 -4.20
N PHE A 178 -44.25 2.58 -4.65
CA PHE A 178 -44.98 3.84 -4.61
C PHE A 178 -45.73 4.15 -5.92
N ASN A 179 -45.77 3.20 -6.87
CA ASN A 179 -46.34 3.38 -8.21
C ASN A 179 -45.73 4.56 -8.98
N VAL A 180 -44.44 4.83 -8.74
CA VAL A 180 -43.66 5.84 -9.47
C VAL A 180 -42.77 5.13 -10.47
N SER A 181 -42.87 5.49 -11.76
CA SER A 181 -41.96 5.02 -12.81
C SER A 181 -41.17 6.20 -13.35
N ILE A 182 -39.86 6.02 -13.44
CA ILE A 182 -38.94 6.98 -14.03
C ILE A 182 -38.32 6.28 -15.26
N PRO A 183 -38.66 6.71 -16.49
CA PRO A 183 -38.25 6.01 -17.71
C PRO A 183 -36.75 5.70 -17.78
N ASN A 184 -35.90 6.64 -17.35
CA ASN A 184 -34.44 6.48 -17.37
C ASN A 184 -33.97 5.35 -16.45
N ILE A 185 -34.58 5.21 -15.26
CA ILE A 185 -34.25 4.15 -14.30
C ILE A 185 -34.73 2.80 -14.83
N ASP A 186 -35.93 2.77 -15.42
CA ASP A 186 -36.50 1.56 -16.02
C ASP A 186 -35.64 1.04 -17.17
N GLN A 187 -35.11 1.94 -18.00
CA GLN A 187 -34.16 1.60 -19.07
C GLN A 187 -32.83 1.07 -18.51
N MET A 188 -32.21 1.76 -17.55
CA MET A 188 -30.95 1.31 -16.94
C MET A 188 -31.08 -0.06 -16.28
N ALA A 189 -32.19 -0.30 -15.58
CA ALA A 189 -32.46 -1.59 -14.95
C ALA A 189 -32.82 -2.69 -15.96
N ALA A 190 -33.30 -2.34 -17.15
CA ALA A 190 -33.52 -3.31 -18.22
C ALA A 190 -32.21 -3.74 -18.90
N THR A 191 -31.21 -2.86 -18.93
CA THR A 191 -29.84 -3.14 -19.40
C THR A 191 -28.93 -3.57 -18.24
N ASP A 192 -29.40 -4.51 -17.40
CA ASP A 192 -28.62 -5.02 -16.28
C ASP A 192 -27.44 -5.86 -16.79
N PRO A 193 -26.18 -5.44 -16.58
CA PRO A 193 -25.02 -6.19 -17.03
C PRO A 193 -24.71 -7.41 -16.13
N LEU A 194 -25.47 -7.63 -15.05
CA LEU A 194 -25.30 -8.79 -14.19
C LEU A 194 -25.93 -10.03 -14.80
N ASN A 195 -25.18 -11.13 -14.76
CA ASN A 195 -25.68 -12.43 -15.16
C ASN A 195 -26.77 -12.89 -14.18
N PRO A 196 -27.90 -13.45 -14.66
CA PRO A 196 -28.97 -13.98 -13.79
C PRO A 196 -28.49 -14.97 -12.72
N SER A 197 -27.41 -15.71 -12.99
CA SER A 197 -26.79 -16.63 -12.04
C SER A 197 -26.27 -15.97 -10.75
N VAL A 198 -26.16 -14.64 -10.71
CA VAL A 198 -25.87 -13.88 -9.48
C VAL A 198 -27.00 -14.03 -8.45
N PHE A 199 -28.24 -14.20 -8.91
CA PHE A 199 -29.41 -14.25 -8.05
C PHE A 199 -29.80 -15.68 -7.65
N ASP A 200 -29.32 -16.69 -8.38
CA ASP A 200 -29.59 -18.11 -8.13
C ASP A 200 -28.64 -18.71 -7.08
N ILE A 201 -28.79 -18.31 -5.82
CA ILE A 201 -28.00 -18.86 -4.71
C ILE A 201 -28.67 -20.14 -4.19
N PRO A 202 -28.05 -21.32 -4.33
CA PRO A 202 -28.63 -22.56 -3.86
C PRO A 202 -28.69 -22.57 -2.32
N VAL A 203 -29.91 -22.72 -1.79
CA VAL A 203 -30.22 -22.62 -0.35
C VAL A 203 -30.24 -23.95 0.40
N ASN A 204 -30.07 -25.07 -0.30
CA ASN A 204 -30.34 -26.40 0.28
C ASN A 204 -29.09 -27.29 0.43
N ASP A 205 -27.96 -26.93 -0.20
CA ASP A 205 -26.74 -27.74 -0.17
C ASP A 205 -25.50 -26.86 -0.02
N PHE A 206 -24.71 -27.13 1.03
CA PHE A 206 -23.47 -26.43 1.35
C PHE A 206 -22.44 -26.49 0.21
N PHE A 207 -22.30 -27.64 -0.45
CA PHE A 207 -21.32 -27.78 -1.54
C PHE A 207 -21.75 -27.01 -2.78
N GLN A 208 -23.06 -27.02 -3.09
CA GLN A 208 -23.60 -26.19 -4.17
C GLN A 208 -23.46 -24.70 -3.86
N PHE A 209 -23.70 -24.30 -2.61
CA PHE A 209 -23.51 -22.94 -2.13
C PHE A 209 -22.08 -22.44 -2.36
N ILE A 210 -21.07 -23.24 -1.96
CA ILE A 210 -19.65 -22.89 -2.19
C ILE A 210 -19.33 -22.78 -3.68
N SER A 211 -19.95 -23.61 -4.52
CA SER A 211 -19.73 -23.59 -5.97
C SER A 211 -20.46 -22.47 -6.71
N SER A 212 -21.35 -21.73 -6.03
CA SER A 212 -22.10 -20.65 -6.67
C SER A 212 -21.16 -19.53 -7.15
N PRO A 213 -21.38 -18.93 -8.35
CA PRO A 213 -20.48 -17.93 -8.92
C PRO A 213 -20.15 -16.77 -7.99
N VAL A 214 -21.15 -16.25 -7.27
CA VAL A 214 -21.02 -15.12 -6.35
C VAL A 214 -20.15 -15.48 -5.16
N ILE A 215 -20.35 -16.66 -4.58
CA ILE A 215 -19.58 -17.12 -3.42
C ILE A 215 -18.15 -17.45 -3.84
N VAL A 216 -17.95 -18.12 -4.98
CA VAL A 216 -16.61 -18.34 -5.54
C VAL A 216 -15.89 -17.01 -5.76
N PHE A 217 -16.55 -16.02 -6.36
CA PHE A 217 -15.97 -14.70 -6.55
C PHE A 217 -15.62 -14.01 -5.22
N ALA A 218 -16.50 -14.07 -4.22
CA ALA A 218 -16.24 -13.51 -2.90
C ALA A 218 -15.05 -14.20 -2.20
N ILE A 219 -14.96 -15.54 -2.28
CA ILE A 219 -13.82 -16.30 -1.77
C ILE A 219 -12.54 -15.88 -2.47
N ILE A 220 -12.50 -15.90 -3.80
CA ILE A 220 -11.29 -15.55 -4.57
C ILE A 220 -10.88 -14.10 -4.28
N SER A 221 -11.84 -13.19 -4.13
CA SER A 221 -11.62 -11.79 -3.75
C SER A 221 -10.97 -11.65 -2.38
N TYR A 222 -11.46 -12.40 -1.39
CA TYR A 222 -10.84 -12.46 -0.08
C TYR A 222 -9.41 -13.04 -0.15
N ILE A 223 -9.22 -14.13 -0.89
CA ILE A 223 -7.91 -14.77 -1.07
C ILE A 223 -6.92 -13.79 -1.70
N TYR A 224 -7.33 -13.07 -2.74
CA TYR A 224 -6.53 -12.04 -3.39
C TYR A 224 -6.09 -10.95 -2.42
N LEU A 225 -7.00 -10.40 -1.62
CA LEU A 225 -6.64 -9.37 -0.64
C LEU A 225 -5.73 -9.88 0.46
N GLU A 226 -5.99 -11.08 0.98
CA GLU A 226 -5.16 -11.67 2.03
C GLU A 226 -3.74 -11.94 1.52
N LEU A 227 -3.58 -12.43 0.28
CA LEU A 227 -2.27 -12.55 -0.37
C LEU A 227 -1.62 -11.17 -0.59
N ALA A 228 -2.38 -10.15 -1.01
CA ALA A 228 -1.87 -8.78 -1.16
C ALA A 228 -1.32 -8.22 0.16
N PHE A 229 -2.03 -8.42 1.28
CA PHE A 229 -1.56 -8.00 2.60
C PHE A 229 -0.33 -8.79 3.05
N GLN A 230 -0.26 -10.08 2.75
CA GLN A 230 0.91 -10.91 3.07
C GLN A 230 2.14 -10.53 2.24
N VAL A 231 1.97 -10.19 0.96
CA VAL A 231 3.04 -9.64 0.10
C VAL A 231 3.57 -8.34 0.72
N ASN A 232 2.68 -7.43 1.11
CA ASN A 232 3.05 -6.16 1.73
C ASN A 232 3.77 -6.37 3.07
N TYR A 233 3.24 -7.21 3.95
CA TYR A 233 3.86 -7.55 5.23
C TYR A 233 5.25 -8.14 5.04
N THR A 234 5.39 -9.08 4.09
CA THR A 234 6.69 -9.70 3.77
C THR A 234 7.67 -8.67 3.25
N ASP A 235 7.26 -7.72 2.40
CA ASP A 235 8.14 -6.64 1.95
C ASP A 235 8.59 -5.76 3.12
N ILE A 236 7.66 -5.28 3.94
CA ILE A 236 7.97 -4.36 5.05
C ILE A 236 8.89 -5.01 6.09
N VAL A 237 8.62 -6.26 6.48
CA VAL A 237 9.38 -6.94 7.54
C VAL A 237 10.71 -7.50 7.04
N THR A 238 10.76 -7.99 5.80
CA THR A 238 11.95 -8.70 5.30
C THR A 238 12.96 -7.75 4.66
N LYS A 239 12.51 -6.63 4.09
CA LYS A 239 13.38 -5.66 3.39
C LYS A 239 14.49 -5.06 4.28
N PRO A 240 14.24 -4.61 5.52
CA PRO A 240 15.31 -4.09 6.39
C PRO A 240 16.36 -5.16 6.71
N SER A 241 15.93 -6.39 6.98
CA SER A 241 16.83 -7.52 7.28
C SER A 241 17.67 -7.90 6.06
N LEU A 242 17.07 -7.91 4.86
CA LEU A 242 17.79 -8.15 3.61
C LEU A 242 18.82 -7.05 3.32
N GLN A 243 18.45 -5.78 3.45
CA GLN A 243 19.37 -4.66 3.26
C GLN A 243 20.54 -4.67 4.25
N ARG A 244 20.28 -5.08 5.49
CA ARG A 244 21.34 -5.26 6.50
C ARG A 244 22.26 -6.41 6.11
N SER A 245 21.71 -7.54 5.67
CA SER A 245 22.49 -8.69 5.19
C SER A 245 23.37 -8.30 4.00
N ASP A 246 22.79 -7.66 2.99
CA ASP A 246 23.52 -7.22 1.78
C ASP A 246 24.65 -6.24 2.15
N ARG A 247 24.40 -5.32 3.11
CA ARG A 247 25.43 -4.39 3.60
C ARG A 247 26.57 -5.10 4.33
N LEU A 248 26.25 -6.03 5.22
CA LEU A 248 27.25 -6.79 5.98
C LEU A 248 28.06 -7.70 5.07
N GLU A 249 27.42 -8.31 4.07
CA GLU A 249 28.09 -9.13 3.06
C GLU A 249 29.06 -8.29 2.22
N ALA A 250 28.64 -7.12 1.74
CA ALA A 250 29.51 -6.20 1.01
C ALA A 250 30.70 -5.72 1.87
N GLN A 251 30.46 -5.39 3.15
CA GLN A 251 31.53 -5.00 4.07
C GLN A 251 32.53 -6.14 4.29
N LEU A 252 32.03 -7.37 4.40
CA LEU A 252 32.86 -8.55 4.62
C LEU A 252 33.68 -8.91 3.37
N GLU A 253 33.11 -8.75 2.17
CA GLU A 253 33.81 -8.93 0.90
C GLU A 253 34.90 -7.86 0.70
N ILE A 254 34.61 -6.59 1.00
CA ILE A 254 35.60 -5.51 0.99
C ILE A 254 36.75 -5.84 1.94
N LEU A 255 36.43 -6.28 3.16
CA LEU A 255 37.43 -6.61 4.17
C LEU A 255 38.29 -7.80 3.73
N GLN A 256 37.70 -8.85 3.16
CA GLN A 256 38.47 -9.97 2.61
C GLN A 256 39.38 -9.52 1.46
N ARG A 257 38.86 -8.75 0.51
CA ARG A 257 39.63 -8.20 -0.62
C ARG A 257 40.78 -7.31 -0.14
N GLU A 258 40.53 -6.39 0.78
CA GLU A 258 41.55 -5.53 1.37
C GLU A 258 42.57 -6.35 2.17
N SER A 259 42.13 -7.33 2.94
CA SER A 259 43.05 -8.19 3.70
C SER A 259 43.96 -9.01 2.78
N HIS A 260 43.46 -9.51 1.66
CA HIS A 260 44.25 -10.19 0.64
C HIS A 260 45.21 -9.23 -0.06
N TYR A 261 44.74 -8.04 -0.45
CA TYR A 261 45.58 -7.01 -1.07
C TYR A 261 46.71 -6.57 -0.14
N VAL A 262 46.41 -6.29 1.12
CA VAL A 262 47.39 -5.92 2.14
C VAL A 262 48.34 -7.08 2.37
N THR A 263 47.86 -8.33 2.45
CA THR A 263 48.72 -9.52 2.64
C THR A 263 49.66 -9.77 1.46
N ALA A 264 49.19 -9.56 0.23
CA ALA A 264 49.98 -9.75 -0.99
C ALA A 264 50.98 -8.62 -1.22
N ASN A 265 50.66 -7.41 -0.78
CA ASN A 265 51.52 -6.23 -0.94
C ASN A 265 52.21 -5.79 0.35
N VAL A 266 52.28 -6.61 1.41
CA VAL A 266 52.94 -6.20 2.67
C VAL A 266 54.36 -5.73 2.43
N ASP A 267 55.10 -6.47 1.61
CA ASP A 267 56.51 -6.19 1.36
C ASP A 267 56.65 -4.96 0.46
N LYS A 268 55.79 -4.80 -0.54
CA LYS A 268 55.71 -3.57 -1.35
C LYS A 268 55.30 -2.36 -0.54
N ILE A 269 54.30 -2.45 0.33
CA ILE A 269 53.82 -1.34 1.18
C ILE A 269 54.88 -0.97 2.22
N LYS A 270 55.60 -1.96 2.78
CA LYS A 270 56.77 -1.71 3.64
C LYS A 270 57.91 -1.07 2.87
N GLU A 271 58.20 -1.53 1.66
CA GLU A 271 59.24 -0.97 0.80
C GLU A 271 58.88 0.41 0.26
N GLU A 272 57.62 0.68 -0.09
CA GLU A 272 57.12 2.00 -0.51
C GLU A 272 57.11 2.97 0.67
N ALA A 273 56.73 2.52 1.86
CA ALA A 273 56.84 3.32 3.08
C ALA A 273 58.31 3.62 3.43
N LYS A 274 59.21 2.64 3.26
CA LYS A 274 60.64 2.82 3.50
C LYS A 274 61.30 3.67 2.41
N LYS A 275 60.89 3.53 1.15
CA LYS A 275 61.33 4.37 0.03
C LYS A 275 60.80 5.79 0.12
N ARG A 276 59.56 6.01 0.58
CA ARG A 276 59.07 7.37 0.87
C ARG A 276 59.84 8.00 2.03
N MET A 277 60.22 7.23 3.05
CA MET A 277 61.16 7.71 4.08
C MET A 277 62.49 8.14 3.45
N GLU A 278 63.06 7.31 2.57
CA GLU A 278 64.35 7.58 1.91
C GLU A 278 64.25 8.75 0.89
N GLU A 279 63.18 8.84 0.10
CA GLU A 279 62.92 9.92 -0.86
C GLU A 279 62.65 11.26 -0.16
N ILE A 280 61.96 11.26 0.99
CA ILE A 280 61.76 12.47 1.80
C ILE A 280 63.06 12.87 2.51
N GLU A 281 63.88 11.91 2.96
CA GLU A 281 65.23 12.19 3.46
C GLU A 281 66.15 12.75 2.35
N LEU A 282 65.98 12.32 1.10
CA LEU A 282 66.75 12.77 -0.07
C LEU A 282 66.28 14.12 -0.64
N GLU A 283 64.97 14.33 -0.85
CA GLU A 283 64.40 15.64 -1.23
C GLU A 283 64.74 16.71 -0.20
N GLN A 284 64.92 16.33 1.07
CA GLN A 284 65.40 17.24 2.11
C GLN A 284 66.90 17.46 2.08
N GLN A 285 67.74 16.49 1.70
CA GLN A 285 69.17 16.77 1.46
C GLN A 285 69.36 17.77 0.31
N GLU A 286 68.53 17.68 -0.72
CA GLU A 286 68.50 18.66 -1.81
C GLU A 286 67.86 20.01 -1.39
N GLY A 287 66.79 19.98 -0.58
CA GLY A 287 66.20 21.18 0.05
C GLY A 287 67.14 21.88 1.06
N ILE A 288 68.03 21.15 1.72
CA ILE A 288 69.11 21.68 2.58
C ILE A 288 70.17 22.40 1.74
N ALA A 289 70.39 22.00 0.48
CA ALA A 289 71.29 22.70 -0.44
C ALA A 289 70.67 24.02 -0.96
N ILE A 290 69.37 24.04 -1.22
CA ILE A 290 68.66 25.23 -1.72
C ILE A 290 68.32 26.23 -0.58
N GLY A 291 68.05 25.73 0.64
CA GLY A 291 67.78 26.55 1.83
C GLY A 291 69.02 27.22 2.46
N LYS A 292 70.24 26.89 2.03
CA LYS A 292 71.45 27.61 2.47
C LYS A 292 71.58 29.02 1.87
N PHE A 293 70.81 29.35 0.83
CA PHE A 293 70.91 30.65 0.15
C PHE A 293 69.91 31.72 0.63
N PHE A 294 68.82 31.36 1.31
CA PHE A 294 67.87 32.35 1.85
C PHE A 294 67.37 31.96 3.25
N ALA A 295 67.84 32.69 4.28
CA ALA A 295 67.13 33.06 5.53
C ALA A 295 68.06 33.04 6.76
N LYS A 296 68.65 34.20 7.07
CA LYS A 296 69.46 34.42 8.29
C LYS A 296 68.63 34.85 9.52
N THR A 297 67.29 34.82 9.48
CA THR A 297 66.47 35.37 10.59
C THR A 297 65.17 34.62 10.94
N ALA A 298 64.90 33.42 10.40
CA ALA A 298 63.66 32.66 10.66
C ALA A 298 63.86 31.24 11.22
N LYS A 299 65.03 30.95 11.81
CA LYS A 299 65.49 29.57 12.09
C LYS A 299 64.81 28.83 13.25
N ARG A 300 64.01 29.48 14.11
CA ARG A 300 63.37 28.80 15.27
C ARG A 300 61.91 28.42 15.08
N PHE A 301 61.15 29.12 14.25
CA PHE A 301 59.74 28.76 13.97
C PHE A 301 59.60 27.80 12.78
N SER A 302 60.50 27.83 11.80
CA SER A 302 60.55 26.86 10.69
C SER A 302 60.84 25.45 11.22
N TYR A 303 61.86 25.30 12.07
CA TYR A 303 62.28 24.01 12.61
C TYR A 303 61.22 23.34 13.50
N VAL A 304 60.46 24.13 14.28
CA VAL A 304 59.37 23.60 15.11
C VAL A 304 58.16 23.22 14.25
N LYS A 305 57.81 24.02 13.24
CA LYS A 305 56.76 23.67 12.27
C LYS A 305 57.13 22.41 11.49
N GLU A 306 58.39 22.28 11.07
CA GLU A 306 58.96 21.10 10.42
C GLU A 306 58.94 19.86 11.32
N MET A 307 59.27 19.98 12.62
CA MET A 307 59.13 18.87 13.56
C MET A 307 57.67 18.47 13.81
N ILE A 308 56.74 19.42 13.79
CA ILE A 308 55.30 19.15 13.95
C ILE A 308 54.75 18.45 12.70
N GLU A 309 55.12 18.90 11.49
CA GLU A 309 54.74 18.24 10.24
C GLU A 309 55.37 16.84 10.13
N LYS A 310 56.64 16.67 10.52
CA LYS A 310 57.29 15.34 10.64
C LYS A 310 56.53 14.44 11.60
N LYS A 311 56.20 14.92 12.80
CA LYS A 311 55.50 14.12 13.81
C LYS A 311 54.08 13.77 13.37
N LYS A 312 53.39 14.69 12.67
CA LYS A 312 52.04 14.46 12.13
C LYS A 312 52.05 13.42 11.00
N LEU A 313 53.00 13.50 10.08
CA LEU A 313 53.17 12.54 8.99
C LEU A 313 53.58 11.16 9.53
N GLU A 314 54.53 11.09 10.46
CA GLU A 314 54.89 9.83 11.15
C GLU A 314 53.70 9.22 11.89
N GLU A 315 52.81 10.04 12.46
CA GLU A 315 51.61 9.57 13.15
C GLU A 315 50.55 9.06 12.16
N GLU A 316 50.38 9.73 11.02
CA GLU A 316 49.51 9.29 9.91
C GLU A 316 50.01 7.97 9.29
N GLU A 317 51.32 7.81 9.11
CA GLU A 317 51.94 6.58 8.60
C GLU A 317 51.86 5.43 9.62
N LYS A 318 52.13 5.69 10.91
CA LYS A 318 51.91 4.70 11.97
C LYS A 318 50.44 4.27 12.04
N LYS A 319 49.50 5.18 11.77
CA LYS A 319 48.07 4.86 11.66
C LYS A 319 47.79 3.96 10.45
N LEU A 320 48.40 4.22 9.29
CA LEU A 320 48.26 3.38 8.08
C LEU A 320 48.86 1.98 8.26
N VAL A 321 50.08 1.86 8.81
CA VAL A 321 50.73 0.57 9.08
C VAL A 321 49.97 -0.23 10.14
N ASN A 322 49.50 0.43 11.20
CA ASN A 322 48.65 -0.22 12.20
C ASN A 322 47.30 -0.64 11.63
N ALA A 323 46.69 0.16 10.76
CA ALA A 323 45.45 -0.19 10.07
C ALA A 323 45.67 -1.43 9.17
N ALA A 324 46.70 -1.43 8.34
CA ALA A 324 47.06 -2.57 7.48
C ALA A 324 47.33 -3.85 8.29
N SER A 325 48.06 -3.75 9.41
CA SER A 325 48.32 -4.87 10.32
C SER A 325 47.02 -5.42 10.94
N LYS A 326 46.13 -4.53 11.40
CA LYS A 326 44.82 -4.89 11.95
C LYS A 326 43.92 -5.54 10.89
N THR A 327 43.85 -4.98 9.68
CA THR A 327 43.08 -5.54 8.56
C THR A 327 43.59 -6.93 8.17
N ARG A 328 44.91 -7.15 8.18
CA ARG A 328 45.51 -8.47 7.93
C ARG A 328 45.16 -9.48 9.02
N ARG A 329 45.25 -9.09 10.30
CA ARG A 329 44.91 -9.98 11.43
C ARG A 329 43.43 -10.34 11.41
N LEU A 330 42.57 -9.37 11.10
CA LEU A 330 41.13 -9.55 10.99
C LEU A 330 40.75 -10.44 9.80
N GLY A 331 41.37 -10.26 8.64
CA GLY A 331 41.17 -11.14 7.48
C GLY A 331 41.53 -12.60 7.77
N ARG A 332 42.69 -12.86 8.38
CA ARG A 332 43.08 -14.23 8.79
C ARG A 332 42.14 -14.83 9.82
N TYR A 333 41.64 -14.02 10.75
CA TYR A 333 40.68 -14.46 11.74
C TYR A 333 39.37 -14.87 11.07
N ILE A 334 38.86 -14.07 10.14
CA ILE A 334 37.66 -14.35 9.36
C ILE A 334 37.83 -15.62 8.51
N ASP A 335 38.96 -15.76 7.80
CA ASP A 335 39.22 -16.95 6.99
C ASP A 335 39.35 -18.22 7.84
N ARG A 336 39.97 -18.13 9.02
CA ARG A 336 40.02 -19.24 9.98
C ARG A 336 38.62 -19.58 10.49
N LEU A 337 37.84 -18.56 10.87
CA LEU A 337 36.49 -18.72 11.38
C LEU A 337 35.58 -19.42 10.35
N PHE A 338 35.68 -19.09 9.06
CA PHE A 338 34.91 -19.76 8.00
C PHE A 338 35.38 -21.16 7.65
N ARG A 339 36.65 -21.49 7.93
CA ARG A 339 37.16 -22.86 7.78
C ARG A 339 36.73 -23.77 8.92
N GLU A 340 36.66 -23.22 10.13
CA GLU A 340 36.27 -23.94 11.35
C GLU A 340 34.75 -24.09 11.47
N ASP A 341 33.99 -23.08 11.06
CA ASP A 341 32.52 -23.07 11.08
C ASP A 341 31.96 -22.51 9.76
N SER A 342 31.32 -23.38 8.97
CA SER A 342 30.69 -23.00 7.71
C SER A 342 29.43 -22.15 7.89
N GLU A 343 28.79 -22.19 9.07
CA GLU A 343 27.62 -21.37 9.41
C GLU A 343 28.00 -19.98 9.95
N ALA A 344 29.27 -19.77 10.33
CA ALA A 344 29.75 -18.47 10.82
C ALA A 344 29.59 -17.36 9.77
N ARG A 345 29.69 -17.69 8.48
CA ARG A 345 29.45 -16.72 7.40
C ARG A 345 28.02 -16.24 7.38
N ASP A 346 27.06 -17.14 7.51
CA ASP A 346 25.63 -16.81 7.54
C ASP A 346 25.25 -16.06 8.83
N THR A 347 25.96 -16.32 9.92
CA THR A 347 25.79 -15.64 11.20
C THR A 347 26.36 -14.22 11.19
N LEU A 348 27.57 -14.03 10.64
CA LEU A 348 28.22 -12.72 10.52
C LEU A 348 27.51 -11.80 9.50
N THR A 349 26.97 -12.38 8.43
CA THR A 349 26.15 -11.64 7.46
C THR A 349 24.71 -11.44 7.94
N ALA A 350 24.34 -11.95 9.13
CA ALA A 350 22.98 -11.95 9.66
C ALA A 350 21.94 -12.56 8.70
N LYS A 351 22.39 -13.42 7.76
CA LYS A 351 21.55 -14.08 6.76
C LYS A 351 20.61 -15.09 7.42
N SER A 352 21.02 -15.66 8.55
CA SER A 352 20.19 -16.50 9.42
C SER A 352 19.13 -15.73 10.22
N SER A 353 19.24 -14.40 10.30
CA SER A 353 18.28 -13.54 11.02
C SER A 353 17.01 -13.26 10.21
N ALA A 354 17.06 -13.48 8.89
CA ALA A 354 15.87 -13.42 8.05
C ALA A 354 15.01 -14.68 8.26
N PRO A 355 13.69 -14.55 8.49
CA PRO A 355 12.83 -15.70 8.70
C PRO A 355 12.89 -16.65 7.49
N ARG A 356 13.01 -17.95 7.76
CA ARG A 356 13.05 -18.98 6.71
C ARG A 356 11.74 -18.95 5.91
N ALA A 357 11.84 -18.83 4.59
CA ALA A 357 10.69 -18.76 3.68
C ALA A 357 9.69 -19.92 3.87
N LYS A 358 10.17 -21.13 4.19
CA LYS A 358 9.32 -22.30 4.45
C LYS A 358 8.44 -22.15 5.70
N ASN A 359 8.99 -21.62 6.79
CA ASN A 359 8.24 -21.41 8.04
C ASN A 359 7.23 -20.28 7.88
N LEU A 360 7.61 -19.25 7.12
CA LEU A 360 6.72 -18.14 6.80
C LEU A 360 5.57 -18.63 5.89
N ALA A 361 5.88 -19.39 4.84
CA ALA A 361 4.86 -19.98 3.95
C ALA A 361 3.88 -20.91 4.69
N THR A 362 4.38 -21.81 5.53
CA THR A 362 3.54 -22.78 6.26
C THR A 362 2.64 -22.09 7.29
N SER A 363 3.18 -21.18 8.09
CA SER A 363 2.37 -20.41 9.05
C SER A 363 1.31 -19.56 8.35
N THR A 364 1.67 -18.95 7.22
CA THR A 364 0.76 -18.20 6.38
C THR A 364 -0.36 -19.07 5.83
N ILE A 365 -0.06 -20.23 5.22
CA ILE A 365 -1.07 -21.13 4.66
C ILE A 365 -2.01 -21.65 5.74
N VAL A 366 -1.50 -22.07 6.90
CA VAL A 366 -2.36 -22.60 7.98
C VAL A 366 -3.31 -21.54 8.52
N ASN A 367 -2.82 -20.32 8.80
CA ASN A 367 -3.65 -19.21 9.28
C ASN A 367 -4.67 -18.78 8.22
N PHE A 368 -4.24 -18.73 6.95
CA PHE A 368 -5.09 -18.45 5.80
C PHE A 368 -6.23 -19.46 5.66
N THR A 369 -5.93 -20.76 5.65
CA THR A 369 -6.94 -21.82 5.50
C THR A 369 -7.94 -21.79 6.66
N TYR A 370 -7.46 -21.56 7.89
CA TYR A 370 -8.34 -21.43 9.05
C TYR A 370 -9.30 -20.23 8.91
N ARG A 371 -8.80 -19.05 8.48
CA ARG A 371 -9.63 -17.87 8.27
C ARG A 371 -10.67 -18.05 7.17
N VAL A 372 -10.27 -18.57 6.01
CA VAL A 372 -11.17 -18.83 4.89
C VAL A 372 -12.25 -19.84 5.31
N GLY A 373 -11.86 -20.93 5.98
CA GLY A 373 -12.82 -21.93 6.47
C GLY A 373 -13.81 -21.35 7.47
N LEU A 374 -13.34 -20.56 8.43
CA LEU A 374 -14.19 -19.91 9.42
C LEU A 374 -15.14 -18.89 8.78
N LEU A 375 -14.66 -18.08 7.85
CA LEU A 375 -15.49 -17.13 7.11
C LEU A 375 -16.56 -17.86 6.29
N LEU A 376 -16.21 -18.96 5.62
CA LEU A 376 -17.19 -19.75 4.85
C LEU A 376 -18.30 -20.32 5.73
N VAL A 377 -17.95 -20.87 6.89
CA VAL A 377 -18.93 -21.39 7.85
C VAL A 377 -19.84 -20.27 8.35
N ILE A 378 -19.28 -19.11 8.72
CA ILE A 378 -20.05 -17.95 9.18
C ILE A 378 -20.97 -17.43 8.06
N SER A 379 -20.46 -17.26 6.84
CA SER A 379 -21.25 -16.81 5.69
C SER A 379 -22.38 -17.77 5.38
N PHE A 380 -22.14 -19.09 5.46
CA PHE A 380 -23.19 -20.09 5.27
C PHE A 380 -24.29 -19.96 6.33
N ILE A 381 -23.93 -19.79 7.61
CA ILE A 381 -24.88 -19.58 8.71
C ILE A 381 -25.75 -18.34 8.48
N ILE A 382 -25.14 -17.24 8.05
CA ILE A 382 -25.84 -15.96 7.82
C ILE A 382 -26.83 -16.05 6.66
N ILE A 383 -26.43 -16.69 5.56
CA ILE A 383 -27.25 -16.80 4.33
C ILE A 383 -28.36 -17.84 4.50
N HIS A 384 -28.24 -18.77 5.45
CA HIS A 384 -29.23 -19.81 5.72
C HIS A 384 -29.88 -19.64 7.11
N PRO A 385 -30.59 -18.53 7.36
CA PRO A 385 -31.14 -18.24 8.67
C PRO A 385 -32.10 -19.33 9.16
N LYS A 386 -32.95 -19.86 8.27
CA LYS A 386 -33.91 -20.91 8.61
C LYS A 386 -33.23 -22.17 9.14
N TRP A 387 -32.18 -22.63 8.45
CA TRP A 387 -31.44 -23.82 8.86
C TRP A 387 -30.76 -23.62 10.22
N PHE A 388 -30.12 -22.46 10.42
CA PHE A 388 -29.42 -22.14 11.66
C PHE A 388 -30.36 -21.96 12.86
N LEU A 389 -31.38 -21.10 12.70
CA LEU A 389 -32.33 -20.77 13.76
C LEU A 389 -33.22 -21.96 14.13
N GLY A 390 -33.62 -22.78 13.15
CA GLY A 390 -34.45 -23.97 13.38
C GLY A 390 -33.68 -25.18 13.90
N THR A 391 -32.50 -25.48 13.34
CA THR A 391 -31.78 -26.73 13.68
C THR A 391 -30.86 -26.56 14.88
N ILE A 392 -30.16 -25.43 14.99
CA ILE A 392 -29.12 -25.22 16.00
C ILE A 392 -29.69 -24.51 17.23
N ILE A 393 -30.42 -23.41 17.03
CA ILE A 393 -31.01 -22.65 18.15
C ILE A 393 -32.35 -23.26 18.60
N GLN A 394 -33.00 -24.05 17.74
CA GLN A 394 -34.27 -24.73 18.04
C GLN A 394 -35.37 -23.75 18.45
N LEU A 395 -35.52 -22.67 17.68
CA LEU A 395 -36.65 -21.75 17.89
C LEU A 395 -37.99 -22.46 17.63
N PRO A 396 -39.07 -22.08 18.33
CA PRO A 396 -40.40 -22.65 18.11
C PRO A 396 -40.87 -22.51 16.66
N ASP A 397 -41.65 -23.49 16.19
CA ASP A 397 -42.17 -23.53 14.81
C ASP A 397 -42.94 -22.25 14.43
N ALA A 398 -43.62 -21.64 15.39
CA ALA A 398 -44.33 -20.37 15.21
C ALA A 398 -43.42 -19.22 14.73
N ILE A 399 -42.13 -19.25 15.06
CA ILE A 399 -41.14 -18.27 14.59
C ILE A 399 -40.49 -18.79 13.31
N THR A 400 -40.14 -20.08 13.22
CA THR A 400 -39.39 -20.62 12.08
C THR A 400 -40.19 -20.81 10.80
N GLU A 401 -41.52 -20.93 10.90
CA GLU A 401 -42.44 -21.00 9.77
C GLU A 401 -43.06 -19.64 9.42
N SER A 402 -42.70 -18.58 10.16
CA SER A 402 -43.16 -17.23 9.85
C SER A 402 -42.69 -16.78 8.46
N VAL A 403 -43.52 -16.01 7.75
CA VAL A 403 -43.16 -15.36 6.48
C VAL A 403 -41.93 -14.47 6.66
N ALA A 404 -41.75 -13.89 7.85
CA ALA A 404 -40.57 -13.09 8.19
C ALA A 404 -39.26 -13.89 8.08
N MET A 405 -39.28 -15.22 8.26
CA MET A 405 -38.09 -16.07 8.18
C MET A 405 -37.47 -16.14 6.78
N TYR A 406 -38.27 -15.82 5.76
CA TYR A 406 -37.88 -15.77 4.34
C TYR A 406 -37.50 -14.36 3.89
N SER A 407 -37.60 -13.37 4.78
CA SER A 407 -37.35 -11.98 4.45
C SER A 407 -35.86 -11.65 4.61
N PRO A 408 -35.27 -10.80 3.74
CA PRO A 408 -33.85 -10.42 3.81
C PRO A 408 -33.44 -9.80 5.16
N GLU A 409 -34.39 -9.24 5.91
CA GLU A 409 -34.19 -8.62 7.21
C GLU A 409 -33.63 -9.61 8.24
N VAL A 410 -33.98 -10.90 8.16
CA VAL A 410 -33.45 -11.91 9.09
C VAL A 410 -31.96 -12.15 8.87
N ILE A 411 -31.49 -12.04 7.62
CA ILE A 411 -30.06 -12.07 7.30
C ILE A 411 -29.36 -10.87 7.98
N VAL A 412 -29.96 -9.68 7.95
CA VAL A 412 -29.42 -8.48 8.61
C VAL A 412 -29.38 -8.64 10.13
N ILE A 413 -30.41 -9.25 10.73
CA ILE A 413 -30.47 -9.53 12.18
C ILE A 413 -29.32 -10.48 12.60
N LEU A 414 -28.98 -11.48 11.79
CA LEU A 414 -27.83 -12.36 12.06
C LEU A 414 -26.48 -11.68 11.78
N LEU A 415 -26.41 -10.82 10.77
CA LEU A 415 -25.19 -10.14 10.35
C LEU A 415 -24.76 -9.03 11.33
N LEU A 416 -25.71 -8.29 11.91
CA LEU A 416 -25.44 -7.13 12.76
C LEU A 416 -24.61 -7.46 14.01
N PRO A 417 -24.91 -8.51 14.80
CA PRO A 417 -24.07 -8.92 15.93
C PRO A 417 -22.64 -9.25 15.49
N ILE A 418 -22.48 -9.92 14.35
CA ILE A 418 -21.18 -10.32 13.81
C ILE A 418 -20.38 -9.08 13.37
N MET A 419 -21.03 -8.12 12.72
CA MET A 419 -20.39 -6.85 12.37
C MET A 419 -19.95 -6.06 13.62
N LEU A 420 -20.74 -6.09 14.70
CA LEU A 420 -20.41 -5.42 15.97
C LEU A 420 -19.30 -6.12 16.76
N ILE A 421 -19.04 -7.41 16.54
CA ILE A 421 -17.92 -8.12 17.18
C ILE A 421 -16.58 -7.48 16.80
N PHE A 422 -16.40 -7.03 15.56
CA PHE A 422 -15.13 -6.43 15.11
C PHE A 422 -14.72 -5.16 15.89
N PRO A 423 -15.57 -4.11 16.01
CA PRO A 423 -15.22 -2.93 16.81
C PRO A 423 -15.07 -3.26 18.29
N VAL A 424 -15.86 -4.21 18.83
CA VAL A 424 -15.74 -4.66 20.22
C VAL A 424 -14.39 -5.33 20.46
N ILE A 425 -13.98 -6.28 19.62
CA ILE A 425 -12.66 -6.93 19.72
C ILE A 425 -11.55 -5.89 19.56
N SER A 426 -11.68 -4.95 18.62
CA SER A 426 -10.69 -3.89 18.43
C SER A 426 -10.51 -3.03 19.69
N GLN A 427 -11.61 -2.63 20.32
CA GLN A 427 -11.58 -1.91 21.61
C GLN A 427 -10.94 -2.77 22.72
N LEU A 428 -11.26 -4.06 22.77
CA LEU A 428 -10.71 -4.99 23.75
C LEU A 428 -9.19 -5.15 23.58
N ILE A 429 -8.70 -5.30 22.35
CA ILE A 429 -7.26 -5.35 22.02
C ILE A 429 -6.58 -4.03 22.41
N SER A 430 -7.20 -2.89 22.07
CA SER A 430 -6.68 -1.57 22.43
C SER A 430 -6.56 -1.41 23.95
N PHE A 431 -7.59 -1.82 24.69
CA PHE A 431 -7.61 -1.82 26.15
C PHE A 431 -6.52 -2.71 26.76
N VAL A 432 -6.38 -3.94 26.29
CA VAL A 432 -5.35 -4.88 26.75
C VAL A 432 -3.94 -4.34 26.44
N LYS A 433 -3.73 -3.77 25.25
CA LYS A 433 -2.45 -3.17 24.86
C LYS A 433 -2.10 -1.97 25.74
N HIS A 434 -3.08 -1.10 26.01
CA HIS A 434 -2.91 0.06 26.88
C HIS A 434 -2.56 -0.37 28.32
N ARG A 435 -3.26 -1.39 28.85
CA ARG A 435 -2.97 -1.96 30.17
C ARG A 435 -1.58 -2.58 30.24
N ASN A 436 -1.16 -3.34 29.22
CA ASN A 436 0.19 -3.91 29.16
C ASN A 436 1.28 -2.85 29.04
N LEU A 437 1.03 -1.74 28.32
CA LEU A 437 1.95 -0.62 28.25
C LEU A 437 2.12 0.06 29.62
N ILE A 438 1.02 0.29 30.34
CA ILE A 438 1.04 0.86 31.69
C ILE A 438 1.83 -0.05 32.64
N LEU A 439 1.61 -1.37 32.59
CA LEU A 439 2.35 -2.33 33.41
C LEU A 439 3.85 -2.33 33.11
N LYS A 440 4.25 -2.23 31.83
CA LYS A 440 5.67 -2.12 31.44
C LYS A 440 6.30 -0.81 31.92
N LEU A 441 5.59 0.32 31.80
CA LEU A 441 6.07 1.60 32.32
C LEU A 441 6.23 1.60 33.84
N GLN A 442 5.33 0.93 34.56
CA GLN A 442 5.46 0.72 36.01
C GLN A 442 6.67 -0.17 36.37
N GLN A 443 6.94 -1.21 35.57
CA GLN A 443 8.12 -2.05 35.75
C GLN A 443 9.42 -1.28 35.46
N GLU A 444 9.46 -0.47 34.40
CA GLU A 444 10.60 0.41 34.10
C GLU A 444 10.81 1.48 35.19
N GLY A 445 9.73 2.03 35.74
CA GLY A 445 9.77 2.94 36.89
C GLY A 445 10.38 2.27 38.13
N ARG A 446 9.93 1.07 38.47
CA ARG A 446 10.51 0.27 39.58
C ARG A 446 11.96 -0.12 39.33
N ILE A 447 12.34 -0.43 38.09
CA ILE A 447 13.74 -0.73 37.74
C ILE A 447 14.62 0.51 37.89
N LYS A 448 14.11 1.71 37.54
CA LYS A 448 14.83 2.97 37.78
C LYS A 448 14.96 3.27 39.27
N GLU A 449 13.92 3.06 40.07
CA GLU A 449 13.99 3.19 41.53
C GLU A 449 15.01 2.22 42.15
N LEU A 450 15.03 0.96 41.70
CA LEU A 450 16.03 -0.03 42.11
C LEU A 450 17.45 0.34 41.66
N LEU A 451 17.64 0.88 40.45
CA LEU A 451 18.95 1.35 39.99
C LEU A 451 19.43 2.58 40.76
N ILE A 452 18.53 3.47 41.15
CA ILE A 452 18.84 4.62 42.02
C ILE A 452 19.20 4.12 43.41
N SER A 453 18.43 3.20 43.99
CA SER A 453 18.75 2.64 45.31
C SER A 453 20.10 1.90 45.29
N VAL A 454 20.37 1.10 44.25
CA VAL A 454 21.66 0.41 44.08
C VAL A 454 22.81 1.40 43.84
N GLY A 455 22.58 2.48 43.08
CA GLY A 455 23.55 3.57 42.92
C GLY A 455 23.86 4.30 44.22
N ASP A 456 22.87 4.45 45.11
CA ASP A 456 23.06 5.00 46.45
C ASP A 456 23.84 4.02 47.36
N TYR A 457 23.62 2.71 47.26
CA TYR A 457 24.45 1.72 47.98
C TYR A 457 25.93 1.78 47.55
N VAL A 458 26.22 1.92 46.26
CA VAL A 458 27.61 2.05 45.74
C VAL A 458 28.26 3.36 46.17
N LYS A 459 27.53 4.47 46.22
CA LYS A 459 28.06 5.74 46.75
C LYS A 459 28.31 5.69 48.27
N THR A 460 27.48 4.97 49.01
CA THR A 460 27.63 4.90 50.48
C THR A 460 28.84 4.05 50.89
N GLU A 461 29.27 3.09 50.07
CA GLU A 461 30.52 2.34 50.28
C GLU A 461 31.76 3.21 49.99
N ILE A 462 31.76 4.01 48.91
CA ILE A 462 32.88 4.90 48.57
C ILE A 462 33.09 5.99 49.64
N ILE A 463 31.99 6.57 50.16
CA ILE A 463 32.08 7.61 51.20
C ILE A 463 32.58 7.03 52.54
N LYS A 464 32.27 5.77 52.86
CA LYS A 464 32.78 5.09 54.07
C LYS A 464 34.24 4.65 53.97
N GLU A 465 34.76 4.42 52.76
CA GLU A 465 36.19 4.20 52.54
C GLU A 465 36.98 5.52 52.59
N GLU A 466 36.45 6.62 52.04
CA GLU A 466 37.13 7.92 52.09
C GLU A 466 37.20 8.52 53.51
N THR A 467 36.14 8.37 54.34
CA THR A 467 36.16 8.88 55.73
C THR A 467 37.06 8.11 56.69
N LYS A 468 37.54 6.92 56.34
CA LYS A 468 38.51 6.17 57.17
C LYS A 468 39.97 6.53 56.90
N VAL A 469 40.26 7.26 55.81
CA VAL A 469 41.63 7.58 55.39
C VAL A 469 42.06 9.00 55.82
N GLU A 470 41.12 9.87 56.19
CA GLU A 470 41.40 11.28 56.54
C GLU A 470 41.52 11.60 58.05
N GLU A 471 41.35 10.63 58.95
CA GLU A 471 41.53 10.84 60.41
C GLU A 471 42.73 10.07 60.98
N GLU A 472 43.94 10.32 60.48
CA GLU A 472 45.17 10.08 61.26
C GLU A 472 46.00 11.38 61.33
N PRO A 473 45.91 12.16 62.42
CA PRO A 473 46.78 13.30 62.64
C PRO A 473 48.11 12.86 63.26
N SER A 474 49.21 13.21 62.58
CA SER A 474 50.56 13.18 63.13
C SER A 474 50.78 14.34 64.10
N THR A 475 50.92 14.07 65.41
CA THR A 475 51.67 14.95 66.33
C THR A 475 52.35 14.16 67.45
N VAL A 476 53.67 14.09 67.31
CA VAL A 476 54.78 14.11 68.28
C VAL A 476 54.45 14.49 69.73
N ALA A 477 54.95 13.65 70.65
CA ALA A 477 55.49 13.88 72.01
C ALA A 477 54.97 15.03 72.89
N ALA A 478 54.52 14.71 74.12
CA ALA A 478 55.32 14.85 75.35
C ALA A 478 54.46 14.70 76.62
N ASP A 479 54.91 13.78 77.50
CA ASP A 479 54.90 13.78 78.96
C ASP A 479 53.68 14.13 79.84
N ALA A 480 53.36 13.10 80.65
CA ALA A 480 53.25 13.09 82.11
C ALA A 480 52.09 13.82 82.80
N THR A 481 51.10 13.05 83.24
CA THR A 481 50.93 12.69 84.66
C THR A 481 50.04 11.47 84.82
#